data_AF-A0A087QTA1-F1
#
_entry.id   AF-A0A087QTA1-F1
#
_cell.length_a   1.000
_cell.length_b   1.000
_cell.length_c   1.000
_cell.angle_alpha   90.00
_cell.angle_beta   90.00
_cell.angle_gamma   90.00
#
_symmetry.space_group_name_H-M   'P 1'
#
loop_
_entity.id
_entity.type
_entity.pdbx_description
1 polymer ?
#
loop_
_entity_poly.entity_id
_entity_poly.type
_entity_poly.pdbx_seq_one_letter_code
_entity_poly.pdbx_strand_id
1 'polypeptide(L)'
;LTWSVCTPRVINAEKSEFNEDQAACCQISIRRREPGLEEDEEWLILCSTQFLTGYYWALFDGHGGPEAAIIASNYLHYCIKQKLEEVVGGITEARPPMNLSGHCVCDSDPQFVEEKHIHAKDLVVGALENAFQECDEVIGQEMEATNQMGGCTALAALYFQGKLYVANAGDSRAILVLKDNVVPMSCEFTPETERQRIQHLAFLFPKLLDGEFTRFEFPRRLKGDDVGRKVLYRDYFMEGWGYKTVEKADLKYPLVHGHGKQARLLGTLAVSRGLGDHQLKVIDTNIEVKPFLSCIPKVNVFDFALHDIKEDDVLIMATDGLWDVLCNKEVAHMVRSFLAENKTDPHRFSELAKCLVCRARGKERGHQWMLDDSHEASYDDISVFVIPLHNRDED
;
A
#
# COMPACT_ATOMS: atom_id res chain seq x y z
N LEU A 1 6.57 -1.77 26.00
CA LEU A 1 5.37 -1.53 25.17
C LEU A 1 5.32 -2.70 24.23
N THR A 2 4.47 -3.68 24.50
CA THR A 2 4.24 -4.78 23.58
C THR A 2 3.75 -4.19 22.25
N TRP A 3 4.12 -4.79 21.13
CA TRP A 3 3.55 -4.41 19.83
C TRP A 3 2.02 -4.54 19.77
N SER A 4 1.42 -5.29 20.70
CA SER A 4 -0.02 -5.36 20.95
C SER A 4 -0.65 -4.12 21.61
N VAL A 5 0.15 -3.15 22.09
CA VAL A 5 -0.32 -1.95 22.82
C VAL A 5 -0.12 -0.66 22.01
N CYS A 6 0.38 -0.74 20.77
CA CYS A 6 0.40 0.41 19.86
C CYS A 6 -1.03 0.82 19.51
N THR A 7 -1.56 1.81 20.24
CA THR A 7 -2.88 2.38 19.96
C THR A 7 -2.78 3.23 18.69
N PRO A 8 -3.52 2.91 17.62
CA PRO A 8 -3.65 3.80 16.47
C PRO A 8 -4.14 5.16 16.94
N ARG A 9 -3.63 6.24 16.35
CA ARG A 9 -4.29 7.53 16.42
C ARG A 9 -4.72 7.92 15.02
N VAL A 10 -5.97 7.61 14.72
CA VAL A 10 -6.73 8.21 13.62
C VAL A 10 -7.32 9.50 14.18
N ILE A 11 -6.95 10.63 13.61
CA ILE A 11 -7.50 11.92 13.99
C ILE A 11 -8.02 12.55 12.70
N ASN A 12 -9.34 12.62 12.57
CA ASN A 12 -9.93 13.55 11.62
C ASN A 12 -9.41 14.94 11.95
N ALA A 13 -8.83 15.65 10.97
CA ALA A 13 -8.23 16.96 11.20
C ALA A 13 -9.29 18.07 11.48
N GLU A 14 -10.57 17.70 11.49
CA GLU A 14 -11.77 18.55 11.63
C GLU A 14 -11.91 19.57 10.48
N LYS A 15 -11.38 19.24 9.30
CA LYS A 15 -11.37 20.11 8.11
C LYS A 15 -12.13 19.54 6.91
N SER A 16 -12.26 18.22 6.86
CA SER A 16 -13.22 17.51 6.02
C SER A 16 -14.59 17.49 6.71
N GLU A 17 -15.66 17.37 5.93
CA GLU A 17 -17.02 17.21 6.49
C GLU A 17 -17.20 15.83 7.13
N PHE A 18 -16.48 14.82 6.62
CA PHE A 18 -16.53 13.42 7.05
C PHE A 18 -15.11 12.85 7.16
N ASN A 19 -14.88 11.97 8.14
CA ASN A 19 -13.65 11.19 8.23
C ASN A 19 -13.79 9.91 7.41
N GLU A 20 -13.09 9.82 6.28
CA GLU A 20 -13.05 8.64 5.42
C GLU A 20 -11.84 7.74 5.74
N ASP A 21 -10.84 8.28 6.46
CA ASP A 21 -9.71 7.53 7.01
C ASP A 21 -10.11 6.44 8.02
N GLN A 22 -9.55 5.24 7.87
CA GLN A 22 -9.64 4.12 8.82
C GLN A 22 -8.27 3.56 9.19
N ALA A 23 -8.17 2.92 10.35
CA ALA A 23 -6.98 2.20 10.77
C ALA A 23 -7.33 0.91 11.49
N ALA A 24 -6.44 -0.08 11.34
CA ALA A 24 -6.54 -1.35 12.06
C ALA A 24 -5.18 -1.73 12.64
N CYS A 25 -5.18 -2.34 13.82
CA CYS A 25 -4.01 -3.03 14.34
C CYS A 25 -4.42 -4.25 15.16
N CYS A 26 -3.73 -5.36 14.98
CA CYS A 26 -4.01 -6.58 15.73
C CYS A 26 -2.80 -7.52 15.73
N GLN A 27 -2.83 -8.50 16.64
CA GLN A 27 -1.96 -9.64 16.58
C GLN A 27 -2.57 -10.68 15.62
N ILE A 28 -1.75 -11.21 14.72
CA ILE A 28 -2.12 -12.32 13.84
C ILE A 28 -1.42 -13.57 14.35
N SER A 29 -2.19 -14.62 14.65
CA SER A 29 -1.65 -15.92 15.05
C SER A 29 -2.11 -16.96 14.04
N ILE A 30 -1.16 -17.60 13.35
CA ILE A 30 -1.46 -18.66 12.39
C ILE A 30 -1.12 -20.02 12.97
N ARG A 31 -1.99 -21.01 12.74
CA ARG A 31 -1.79 -22.37 13.22
C ARG A 31 -0.84 -23.11 12.29
N ARG A 32 0.23 -23.71 12.83
CA ARG A 32 1.04 -24.68 12.09
C ARG A 32 0.21 -25.95 11.90
N ARG A 33 -0.15 -26.29 10.66
CA ARG A 33 -0.64 -27.64 10.32
C ARG A 33 0.58 -28.54 10.08
N GLU A 34 0.71 -29.62 10.83
CA GLU A 34 1.67 -30.68 10.48
C GLU A 34 1.14 -31.44 9.26
N PRO A 35 1.94 -31.65 8.20
CA PRO A 35 1.51 -32.42 7.04
C PRO A 35 1.29 -33.89 7.44
N GLY A 36 0.07 -34.43 7.23
CA GLY A 36 -0.18 -35.88 7.27
C GLY A 36 -1.09 -36.42 8.38
N LEU A 37 -1.76 -35.59 9.18
CA LEU A 37 -2.74 -36.05 10.18
C LEU A 37 -4.17 -35.94 9.63
N GLU A 38 -4.92 -37.04 9.67
CA GLU A 38 -6.35 -37.11 9.27
C GLU A 38 -7.24 -36.28 10.22
N GLU A 39 -8.40 -35.84 9.72
CA GLU A 39 -9.37 -35.00 10.46
C GLU A 39 -9.81 -35.58 11.82
N ASP A 40 -9.68 -36.89 12.03
CA ASP A 40 -10.15 -37.60 13.23
C ASP A 40 -9.20 -37.52 14.45
N GLU A 41 -7.98 -36.99 14.31
CA GLU A 41 -7.01 -36.82 15.42
C GLU A 41 -6.98 -35.40 16.03
N GLU A 42 -8.00 -34.58 15.74
CA GLU A 42 -8.04 -33.16 16.12
C GLU A 42 -7.95 -32.90 17.65
N TRP A 43 -8.37 -33.86 18.48
CA TRP A 43 -8.37 -33.76 19.93
C TRP A 43 -7.00 -33.92 20.60
N LEU A 44 -6.05 -34.64 19.98
CA LEU A 44 -4.69 -34.81 20.51
C LEU A 44 -3.80 -33.58 20.26
N ILE A 45 -4.18 -32.72 19.31
CA ILE A 45 -3.43 -31.54 18.88
C ILE A 45 -3.50 -30.38 19.90
N LEU A 46 -4.45 -30.39 20.84
CA LEU A 46 -4.62 -29.31 21.82
C LEU A 46 -3.39 -29.10 22.75
N CYS A 47 -2.46 -30.06 22.82
CA CYS A 47 -1.29 -29.98 23.70
C CYS A 47 0.04 -29.57 23.04
N SER A 48 0.13 -29.43 21.70
CA SER A 48 1.41 -29.12 21.01
C SER A 48 1.33 -28.05 19.91
N THR A 49 0.20 -27.35 19.74
CA THR A 49 0.05 -26.33 18.67
C THR A 49 1.10 -25.23 18.75
N GLN A 50 2.09 -25.28 17.86
CA GLN A 50 2.99 -24.16 17.62
C GLN A 50 2.27 -23.15 16.75
N PHE A 51 2.02 -21.96 17.29
CA PHE A 51 1.52 -20.83 16.53
C PHE A 51 2.69 -19.99 16.05
N LEU A 52 2.60 -19.49 14.82
CA LEU A 52 3.47 -18.40 14.38
C LEU A 52 2.69 -17.10 14.61
N THR A 53 3.27 -16.22 15.42
CA THR A 53 2.68 -14.93 15.76
C THR A 53 3.30 -13.83 14.90
N GLY A 54 2.47 -12.92 14.43
CA GLY A 54 2.83 -11.65 13.82
C GLY A 54 2.00 -10.50 14.37
N TYR A 55 2.42 -9.29 14.03
CA TYR A 55 1.74 -8.06 14.41
C TYR A 55 1.44 -7.24 13.16
N TYR A 56 0.21 -6.75 13.08
CA TYR A 56 -0.34 -6.09 11.92
C TYR A 56 -0.78 -4.67 12.27
N TRP A 57 -0.48 -3.74 11.38
CA TRP A 57 -0.97 -2.36 11.39
C TRP A 57 -1.36 -1.98 9.96
N ALA A 58 -2.46 -1.26 9.78
CA ALA A 58 -2.83 -0.74 8.48
C ALA A 58 -3.59 0.59 8.56
N LEU A 59 -3.37 1.41 7.55
CA LEU A 59 -4.10 2.64 7.26
C LEU A 59 -4.85 2.48 5.94
N PHE A 60 -6.06 3.04 5.91
CA PHE A 60 -6.93 3.05 4.74
C PHE A 60 -7.46 4.48 4.57
N ASP A 61 -7.03 5.12 3.50
CA ASP A 61 -7.47 6.46 3.13
C ASP A 61 -8.67 6.33 2.20
N GLY A 62 -9.87 6.61 2.70
CA GLY A 62 -11.12 6.40 1.97
C GLY A 62 -11.44 7.54 1.01
N HIS A 63 -12.09 7.22 -0.11
CA HIS A 63 -12.61 8.22 -1.02
C HIS A 63 -13.96 7.82 -1.61
N GLY A 64 -14.82 8.82 -1.83
CA GLY A 64 -16.16 8.59 -2.36
C GLY A 64 -17.10 7.95 -1.33
N GLY A 65 -16.79 8.12 -0.04
CA GLY A 65 -17.45 7.50 1.10
C GLY A 65 -16.48 6.67 1.95
N PRO A 66 -16.72 6.54 3.26
CA PRO A 66 -15.86 5.78 4.17
C PRO A 66 -15.98 4.25 4.03
N GLU A 67 -16.99 3.73 3.32
CA GLU A 67 -17.39 2.34 3.44
C GLU A 67 -16.37 1.33 2.94
N ALA A 68 -15.67 1.64 1.85
CA ALA A 68 -14.58 0.79 1.36
C ALA A 68 -13.46 0.66 2.41
N ALA A 69 -13.05 1.79 3.02
CA ALA A 69 -12.05 1.81 4.08
C ALA A 69 -12.53 1.08 5.35
N ILE A 70 -13.81 1.20 5.71
CA ILE A 70 -14.41 0.47 6.84
C ILE A 70 -14.34 -1.05 6.59
N ILE A 71 -14.78 -1.53 5.43
CA ILE A 71 -14.72 -2.95 5.09
C ILE A 71 -13.26 -3.43 5.09
N ALA A 72 -12.35 -2.70 4.44
CA ALA A 72 -10.93 -3.05 4.38
C ALA A 72 -10.30 -3.16 5.77
N SER A 73 -10.58 -2.21 6.67
CA SER A 73 -10.07 -2.23 8.05
C SER A 73 -10.55 -3.43 8.85
N ASN A 74 -11.79 -3.87 8.62
CA ASN A 74 -12.40 -5.01 9.30
C ASN A 74 -11.97 -6.37 8.71
N TYR A 75 -11.47 -6.41 7.47
CA TYR A 75 -11.31 -7.67 6.74
C TYR A 75 -9.90 -7.99 6.23
N LEU A 76 -9.07 -6.99 5.88
CA LEU A 76 -7.76 -7.26 5.25
C LEU A 76 -6.84 -8.13 6.12
N HIS A 77 -6.83 -7.89 7.44
CA HIS A 77 -6.04 -8.70 8.37
C HIS A 77 -6.51 -10.16 8.46
N TYR A 78 -7.80 -10.42 8.24
CA TYR A 78 -8.35 -11.77 8.17
C TYR A 78 -7.91 -12.49 6.88
N CYS A 79 -7.98 -11.82 5.73
CA CYS A 79 -7.45 -12.35 4.46
C CYS A 79 -5.95 -12.68 4.59
N ILE A 80 -5.16 -11.77 5.18
CA ILE A 80 -3.71 -12.01 5.40
C ILE A 80 -3.49 -13.25 6.27
N LYS A 81 -4.24 -13.39 7.37
CA LYS A 81 -4.16 -14.57 8.23
C LYS A 81 -4.41 -15.85 7.45
N GLN A 82 -5.49 -15.91 6.67
CA GLN A 82 -5.85 -17.09 5.87
C GLN A 82 -4.77 -17.42 4.83
N LYS A 83 -4.29 -16.43 4.07
CA LYS A 83 -3.24 -16.66 3.07
C LYS A 83 -1.91 -17.10 3.68
N LEU A 84 -1.57 -16.60 4.86
CA LEU A 84 -0.40 -17.10 5.59
C LEU A 84 -0.58 -18.54 6.09
N GLU A 85 -1.78 -18.93 6.51
CA GLU A 85 -2.09 -20.31 6.90
C GLU A 85 -2.00 -21.28 5.70
N GLU A 86 -2.37 -20.84 4.50
CA GLU A 86 -2.23 -21.64 3.27
C GLU A 86 -0.76 -21.96 2.93
N VAL A 87 0.17 -21.04 3.24
CA VAL A 87 1.60 -21.19 2.91
C VAL A 87 2.49 -21.53 4.11
N VAL A 88 1.92 -21.75 5.30
CA VAL A 88 2.67 -21.92 6.56
C VAL A 88 3.69 -23.06 6.48
N GLY A 89 3.37 -24.14 5.78
CA GLY A 89 4.27 -25.29 5.60
C GLY A 89 5.57 -24.91 4.87
N GLY A 90 5.49 -24.02 3.88
CA GLY A 90 6.66 -23.52 3.17
C GLY A 90 7.42 -22.43 3.94
N ILE A 91 6.72 -21.63 4.75
CA ILE A 91 7.33 -20.55 5.56
C ILE A 91 8.28 -21.11 6.63
N THR A 92 7.95 -22.26 7.23
CA THR A 92 8.78 -22.87 8.28
C THR A 92 10.07 -23.51 7.75
N GLU A 93 10.22 -23.64 6.43
CA GLU A 93 11.39 -24.22 5.78
C GLU A 93 12.40 -23.13 5.38
N ALA A 94 13.70 -23.44 5.50
CA ALA A 94 14.75 -22.52 5.08
C ALA A 94 14.71 -22.23 3.56
N ARG A 95 14.22 -23.20 2.78
CA ARG A 95 13.93 -23.12 1.35
C ARG A 95 12.59 -23.80 1.13
N PRO A 96 11.52 -23.07 0.79
CA PRO A 96 10.23 -23.69 0.52
C PRO A 96 10.36 -24.70 -0.62
N PRO A 97 9.90 -25.94 -0.44
CA PRO A 97 10.01 -26.95 -1.48
C PRO A 97 8.99 -26.67 -2.59
N MET A 98 9.30 -27.06 -3.83
CA MET A 98 8.33 -27.00 -4.93
C MET A 98 7.07 -27.82 -4.63
N ASN A 99 7.25 -28.96 -3.93
CA ASN A 99 6.18 -29.80 -3.44
C ASN A 99 6.31 -30.00 -1.93
N LEU A 100 5.25 -29.72 -1.17
CA LEU A 100 5.23 -29.88 0.29
C LEU A 100 5.46 -31.33 0.74
N SER A 101 5.30 -32.32 -0.15
CA SER A 101 5.69 -33.72 0.12
C SER A 101 7.21 -33.97 0.10
N GLY A 102 8.03 -32.97 -0.22
CA GLY A 102 9.49 -33.07 -0.21
C GLY A 102 10.11 -33.77 -1.42
N HIS A 103 9.32 -34.06 -2.47
CA HIS A 103 9.85 -34.61 -3.72
C HIS A 103 10.59 -33.52 -4.52
N CYS A 104 11.91 -33.59 -4.49
CA CYS A 104 12.81 -32.78 -5.30
C CYS A 104 13.04 -33.44 -6.68
N VAL A 105 13.62 -32.66 -7.60
CA VAL A 105 14.13 -33.09 -8.92
C VAL A 105 14.71 -34.51 -8.88
N CYS A 106 14.17 -35.39 -9.71
CA CYS A 106 14.55 -36.79 -9.81
C CYS A 106 15.76 -36.98 -10.74
N ASP A 107 16.56 -38.03 -10.55
CA ASP A 107 17.64 -38.39 -11.48
C ASP A 107 17.14 -38.65 -12.92
N SER A 108 15.84 -38.92 -13.09
CA SER A 108 15.17 -39.07 -14.38
C SER A 108 14.76 -37.75 -15.04
N ASP A 109 14.90 -36.62 -14.35
CA ASP A 109 14.43 -35.34 -14.85
C ASP A 109 15.34 -34.80 -15.96
N PRO A 110 14.79 -34.04 -16.93
CA PRO A 110 15.58 -33.43 -17.98
C PRO A 110 16.74 -32.60 -17.43
N GLN A 111 17.85 -32.55 -18.18
CA GLN A 111 19.09 -31.85 -17.81
C GLN A 111 18.96 -30.34 -17.55
N PHE A 112 17.78 -29.75 -17.77
CA PHE A 112 17.47 -28.32 -17.60
C PHE A 112 16.36 -28.07 -16.57
N VAL A 113 16.11 -29.00 -15.64
CA VAL A 113 15.23 -28.73 -14.50
C VAL A 113 16.03 -27.97 -13.43
N GLU A 114 15.96 -26.65 -13.48
CA GLU A 114 16.49 -25.76 -12.44
C GLU A 114 15.35 -25.25 -11.55
N GLU A 115 15.44 -25.53 -10.25
CA GLU A 115 14.54 -24.92 -9.26
C GLU A 115 14.98 -23.48 -8.97
N LYS A 116 14.02 -22.55 -9.03
CA LYS A 116 14.26 -21.15 -8.65
C LYS A 116 14.58 -21.07 -7.17
N HIS A 117 15.48 -20.15 -6.81
CA HIS A 117 15.80 -19.88 -5.42
C HIS A 117 14.71 -19.02 -4.77
N ILE A 118 13.73 -19.68 -4.16
CA ILE A 118 12.62 -19.05 -3.42
C ILE A 118 12.93 -19.12 -1.92
N HIS A 119 12.63 -18.04 -1.20
CA HIS A 119 12.78 -17.92 0.24
C HIS A 119 11.41 -17.83 0.93
N ALA A 120 11.36 -18.13 2.24
CA ALA A 120 10.14 -17.99 3.05
C ALA A 120 9.49 -16.59 2.95
N LYS A 121 10.30 -15.52 2.85
CA LYS A 121 9.80 -14.15 2.66
C LYS A 121 9.00 -13.97 1.37
N ASP A 122 9.33 -14.73 0.32
CA ASP A 122 8.68 -14.60 -0.99
C ASP A 122 7.27 -15.23 -0.93
N LEU A 123 7.08 -16.27 -0.11
CA LEU A 123 5.75 -16.82 0.19
C LEU A 123 4.90 -15.83 0.99
N VAL A 124 5.48 -15.14 1.98
CA VAL A 124 4.77 -14.10 2.74
C VAL A 124 4.38 -12.93 1.85
N VAL A 125 5.25 -12.51 0.93
CA VAL A 125 4.93 -11.48 -0.09
C VAL A 125 3.76 -11.93 -0.96
N GLY A 126 3.79 -13.16 -1.50
CA GLY A 126 2.69 -13.68 -2.30
C GLY A 126 1.38 -13.82 -1.50
N ALA A 127 1.46 -14.18 -0.22
CA ALA A 127 0.29 -14.23 0.67
C ALA A 127 -0.33 -12.84 0.87
N LEU A 128 0.49 -11.79 1.04
CA LEU A 128 0.02 -10.41 1.14
C LEU A 128 -0.64 -9.94 -0.18
N GLU A 129 -0.03 -10.23 -1.33
CA GLU A 129 -0.59 -9.87 -2.64
C GLU A 129 -1.95 -10.55 -2.88
N ASN A 130 -2.07 -11.85 -2.58
CA ASN A 130 -3.34 -12.57 -2.68
C ASN A 130 -4.39 -12.07 -1.67
N ALA A 131 -3.97 -11.69 -0.46
CA ALA A 131 -4.89 -11.16 0.55
C ALA A 131 -5.49 -9.82 0.16
N PHE A 132 -4.72 -8.94 -0.49
CA PHE A 132 -5.23 -7.68 -1.03
C PHE A 132 -6.23 -7.93 -2.15
N GLN A 133 -5.96 -8.89 -3.04
CA GLN A 133 -6.90 -9.26 -4.09
C GLN A 133 -8.21 -9.81 -3.50
N GLU A 134 -8.15 -10.73 -2.55
CA GLU A 134 -9.34 -11.29 -1.90
C GLU A 134 -10.13 -10.22 -1.15
N CYS A 135 -9.45 -9.31 -0.45
CA CYS A 135 -10.10 -8.19 0.23
C CYS A 135 -10.80 -7.24 -0.76
N ASP A 136 -10.20 -6.96 -1.91
CA ASP A 136 -10.80 -6.16 -2.98
C ASP A 136 -12.07 -6.82 -3.54
N GLU A 137 -12.04 -8.14 -3.78
CA GLU A 137 -13.20 -8.89 -4.23
C GLU A 137 -14.35 -8.85 -3.21
N VAL A 138 -14.05 -8.97 -1.91
CA VAL A 138 -15.05 -8.84 -0.83
C VAL A 138 -15.63 -7.43 -0.80
N ILE A 139 -14.80 -6.39 -0.89
CA ILE A 139 -15.25 -4.99 -0.95
C ILE A 139 -16.19 -4.80 -2.15
N GLY A 140 -15.81 -5.27 -3.33
CA GLY A 140 -16.63 -5.17 -4.54
C GLY A 140 -18.01 -5.82 -4.38
N GLN A 141 -18.07 -7.01 -3.77
CA GLN A 141 -19.33 -7.74 -3.53
C GLN A 141 -20.22 -7.02 -2.51
N GLU A 142 -19.65 -6.61 -1.37
CA GLU A 142 -20.39 -5.92 -0.31
C GLU A 142 -20.93 -4.57 -0.77
N MET A 143 -20.10 -3.76 -1.46
CA MET A 143 -20.51 -2.46 -1.98
C MET A 143 -21.59 -2.58 -3.06
N GLU A 144 -21.52 -3.60 -3.92
CA GLU A 144 -22.59 -3.89 -4.88
C GLU A 144 -23.89 -4.28 -4.18
N ALA A 145 -23.81 -5.14 -3.16
CA ALA A 145 -24.98 -5.59 -2.39
C ALA A 145 -25.67 -4.45 -1.61
N THR A 146 -24.91 -3.47 -1.13
CA THR A 146 -25.43 -2.29 -0.41
C THR A 146 -25.70 -1.08 -1.32
N ASN A 147 -25.44 -1.21 -2.63
CA ASN A 147 -25.53 -0.12 -3.60
C ASN A 147 -24.73 1.12 -3.18
N GLN A 148 -23.52 0.89 -2.68
CA GLN A 148 -22.53 1.91 -2.31
C GLN A 148 -21.43 1.98 -3.37
N MET A 149 -20.73 3.11 -3.41
CA MET A 149 -19.60 3.37 -4.29
C MET A 149 -18.44 3.94 -3.47
N GLY A 150 -17.27 4.01 -4.08
CA GLY A 150 -16.05 4.51 -3.43
C GLY A 150 -14.96 3.45 -3.38
N GLY A 151 -13.81 3.87 -2.87
CA GLY A 151 -12.62 3.04 -2.74
C GLY A 151 -11.78 3.53 -1.57
N CYS A 152 -10.63 2.91 -1.40
CA CYS A 152 -9.64 3.38 -0.45
C CYS A 152 -8.23 3.01 -0.87
N THR A 153 -7.25 3.76 -0.38
CA THR A 153 -5.88 3.28 -0.32
C THR A 153 -5.74 2.19 0.75
N ALA A 154 -4.68 1.41 0.66
CA ALA A 154 -4.34 0.44 1.69
C ALA A 154 -2.83 0.37 1.90
N LEU A 155 -2.38 0.78 3.08
CA LEU A 155 -1.00 0.68 3.53
C LEU A 155 -0.94 -0.22 4.76
N ALA A 156 -0.40 -1.43 4.60
CA ALA A 156 -0.29 -2.43 5.66
C ALA A 156 1.16 -2.73 6.02
N ALA A 157 1.44 -2.86 7.31
CA ALA A 157 2.69 -3.32 7.88
C ALA A 157 2.45 -4.62 8.67
N LEU A 158 3.22 -5.65 8.37
CA LEU A 158 3.21 -6.93 9.07
C LEU A 158 4.60 -7.22 9.59
N TYR A 159 4.78 -7.29 10.90
CA TYR A 159 5.94 -7.98 11.46
C TYR A 159 5.63 -9.46 11.58
N PHE A 160 6.45 -10.29 10.95
CA PHE A 160 6.29 -11.74 10.98
C PHE A 160 7.63 -12.43 10.75
N GLN A 161 7.97 -13.39 11.62
CA GLN A 161 9.22 -14.19 11.51
C GLN A 161 10.50 -13.32 11.39
N GLY A 162 10.65 -12.31 12.26
CA GLY A 162 11.84 -11.44 12.29
C GLY A 162 11.96 -10.45 11.13
N LYS A 163 10.91 -10.30 10.33
CA LYS A 163 10.87 -9.41 9.16
C LYS A 163 9.66 -8.51 9.23
N LEU A 164 9.83 -7.27 8.81
CA LEU A 164 8.77 -6.31 8.59
C LEU A 164 8.46 -6.22 7.10
N TYR A 165 7.22 -6.54 6.74
CA TYR A 165 6.68 -6.46 5.40
C TYR A 165 5.77 -5.23 5.33
N VAL A 166 6.03 -4.32 4.40
CA VAL A 166 5.19 -3.13 4.16
C VAL A 166 4.59 -3.25 2.77
N ALA A 167 3.27 -3.46 2.71
CA ALA A 167 2.49 -3.60 1.50
C ALA A 167 1.69 -2.30 1.25
N ASN A 168 1.89 -1.67 0.10
CA ASN A 168 1.22 -0.41 -0.25
C ASN A 168 0.44 -0.49 -1.56
N ALA A 169 -0.81 -0.05 -1.54
CA ALA A 169 -1.67 0.20 -2.71
C ALA A 169 -2.37 1.56 -2.53
N GLY A 170 -1.79 2.61 -3.12
CA GLY A 170 -2.27 4.00 -3.02
C GLY A 170 -1.12 4.98 -2.76
N ASP A 171 -1.45 6.17 -2.29
CA ASP A 171 -0.53 7.28 -1.96
C ASP A 171 -0.32 7.51 -0.46
N SER A 172 -0.95 6.70 0.40
CA SER A 172 -0.43 6.49 1.76
C SER A 172 1.05 6.06 1.74
N ARG A 173 1.83 6.51 2.73
CA ARG A 173 3.29 6.29 2.73
C ARG A 173 3.86 5.86 4.09
N ALA A 174 4.89 5.03 4.03
CA ALA A 174 5.62 4.52 5.18
C ALA A 174 7.14 4.75 5.06
N ILE A 175 7.76 5.16 6.18
CA ILE A 175 9.21 5.31 6.31
C ILE A 175 9.70 4.74 7.63
N LEU A 176 10.88 4.11 7.64
CA LEU A 176 11.63 3.83 8.86
C LEU A 176 12.45 5.07 9.21
N VAL A 177 12.34 5.53 10.44
CA VAL A 177 13.24 6.53 11.02
C VAL A 177 14.17 5.79 11.97
N LEU A 178 15.36 5.50 11.45
CA LEU A 178 16.45 4.91 12.23
C LEU A 178 17.34 6.03 12.79
N LYS A 179 18.16 5.72 13.79
CA LYS A 179 19.10 6.67 14.41
C LYS A 179 19.86 7.51 13.39
N ASP A 180 20.48 6.86 12.40
CA ASP A 180 21.40 7.52 11.45
C ASP A 180 20.85 7.61 10.01
N ASN A 181 19.69 7.02 9.73
CA ASN A 181 19.14 6.96 8.37
C ASN A 181 17.61 6.99 8.33
N VAL A 182 17.04 7.35 7.18
CA VAL A 182 15.61 7.25 6.88
C VAL A 182 15.46 6.30 5.70
N VAL A 183 14.69 5.23 5.88
CA VAL A 183 14.49 4.21 4.83
C VAL A 183 13.05 4.27 4.35
N PRO A 184 12.77 4.67 3.10
CA PRO A 184 11.44 4.57 2.53
C PRO A 184 11.00 3.11 2.46
N MET A 185 9.86 2.78 3.08
CA MET A 185 9.28 1.44 3.06
C MET A 185 8.11 1.32 2.09
N SER A 186 7.60 2.42 1.56
CA SER A 186 6.69 2.44 0.42
C SER A 186 6.96 3.66 -0.47
N CYS A 187 6.39 3.62 -1.67
CA CYS A 187 6.27 4.76 -2.57
C CYS A 187 4.80 4.98 -2.94
N GLU A 188 4.45 6.22 -3.27
CA GLU A 188 3.11 6.61 -3.70
C GLU A 188 2.79 6.04 -5.09
N PHE A 189 1.60 5.48 -5.25
CA PHE A 189 1.12 4.93 -6.51
C PHE A 189 0.18 5.90 -7.22
N THR A 190 0.76 6.95 -7.77
CA THR A 190 0.07 7.94 -8.59
C THR A 190 -0.03 7.49 -10.07
N PRO A 191 -0.96 8.07 -10.86
CA PRO A 191 -1.02 7.86 -12.30
C PRO A 191 0.30 8.15 -13.03
N GLU A 192 1.08 9.13 -12.57
CA GLU A 192 2.38 9.47 -13.18
C GLU A 192 3.44 8.40 -12.91
N THR A 193 3.53 7.93 -11.65
CA THR A 193 4.51 6.90 -11.25
C THR A 193 4.21 5.55 -11.91
N GLU A 194 2.93 5.23 -12.12
CA GLU A 194 2.49 3.95 -12.71
C GLU A 194 2.15 4.05 -14.21
N ARG A 195 2.50 5.18 -14.85
CA ARG A 195 2.19 5.47 -16.25
C ARG A 195 2.51 4.29 -17.18
N GLN A 196 3.69 3.68 -17.07
CA GLN A 196 4.09 2.58 -17.97
C GLN A 196 3.16 1.38 -17.85
N ARG A 197 2.76 1.02 -16.62
CA ARG A 197 1.81 -0.07 -16.37
C ARG A 197 0.45 0.24 -17.00
N ILE A 198 -0.05 1.45 -16.78
CA ILE A 198 -1.35 1.91 -17.29
C ILE A 198 -1.34 1.92 -18.84
N GLN A 199 -0.28 2.44 -19.47
CA GLN A 199 -0.13 2.42 -20.92
C GLN A 199 0.05 1.02 -21.49
N HIS A 200 0.72 0.13 -20.77
CA HIS A 200 0.88 -1.26 -21.18
C HIS A 200 -0.47 -1.99 -21.19
N LEU A 201 -1.31 -1.78 -20.18
CA LEU A 201 -2.68 -2.30 -20.17
C LEU A 201 -3.50 -1.75 -21.34
N ALA A 202 -3.40 -0.44 -21.62
CA ALA A 202 -4.05 0.17 -22.77
C ALA A 202 -3.55 -0.38 -24.12
N PHE A 203 -2.29 -0.78 -24.19
CA PHE A 203 -1.71 -1.44 -25.36
C PHE A 203 -2.26 -2.87 -25.54
N LEU A 204 -2.33 -3.65 -24.46
CA LEU A 204 -2.83 -5.03 -24.50
C LEU A 204 -4.35 -5.09 -24.73
N PHE A 205 -5.11 -4.18 -24.12
CA PHE A 205 -6.57 -4.19 -24.08
C PHE A 205 -7.18 -2.85 -24.54
N PRO A 206 -6.92 -2.40 -25.78
CA PRO A 206 -7.37 -1.09 -26.28
C PRO A 206 -8.89 -0.94 -26.33
N LYS A 207 -9.64 -2.06 -26.34
CA LYS A 207 -11.11 -2.05 -26.32
C LYS A 207 -11.69 -1.53 -25.00
N LEU A 208 -10.95 -1.64 -23.88
CA LEU A 208 -11.40 -1.15 -22.58
C LEU A 208 -11.51 0.39 -22.53
N LEU A 209 -10.86 1.08 -23.47
CA LEU A 209 -10.86 2.54 -23.55
C LEU A 209 -11.96 3.10 -24.44
N ASP A 210 -12.80 2.24 -25.03
CA ASP A 210 -13.87 2.57 -25.98
C ASP A 210 -13.49 3.55 -27.11
N GLY A 211 -12.19 3.59 -27.46
CA GLY A 211 -11.68 4.54 -28.44
C GLY A 211 -11.60 6.00 -27.98
N GLU A 212 -11.88 6.31 -26.72
CA GLU A 212 -11.87 7.67 -26.16
C GLU A 212 -10.47 8.15 -25.72
N PHE A 213 -9.60 7.20 -25.37
CA PHE A 213 -8.26 7.49 -24.86
C PHE A 213 -7.13 7.11 -25.83
N THR A 214 -6.06 7.90 -25.82
CA THR A 214 -4.78 7.53 -26.43
C THR A 214 -3.87 6.95 -25.37
N ARG A 215 -3.19 5.85 -25.72
CA ARG A 215 -2.13 5.32 -24.86
C ARG A 215 -0.87 6.16 -24.88
N PHE A 216 -0.64 6.94 -25.94
CA PHE A 216 0.56 7.75 -26.04
C PHE A 216 0.48 8.92 -25.07
N GLU A 217 1.62 9.22 -24.44
CA GLU A 217 1.76 10.47 -23.70
C GLU A 217 2.45 11.51 -24.58
N PHE A 218 1.94 12.73 -24.48
CA PHE A 218 2.49 13.92 -25.10
C PHE A 218 2.76 14.97 -24.01
N PRO A 219 3.74 15.88 -24.18
CA PRO A 219 4.03 16.91 -23.17
C PRO A 219 2.87 17.88 -22.88
N ARG A 220 1.85 17.89 -23.73
CA ARG A 220 0.58 18.60 -23.54
C ARG A 220 -0.52 17.90 -24.33
N ARG A 221 -1.78 18.22 -24.02
CA ARG A 221 -2.92 17.84 -24.85
C ARG A 221 -2.72 18.36 -26.29
N LEU A 222 -2.88 17.46 -27.26
CA LEU A 222 -2.77 17.79 -28.67
C LEU A 222 -4.03 18.51 -29.17
N LYS A 223 -3.86 19.35 -30.19
CA LYS A 223 -4.90 20.11 -30.86
C LYS A 223 -4.98 19.70 -32.33
N GLY A 224 -6.08 20.03 -33.01
CA GLY A 224 -6.26 19.73 -34.44
C GLY A 224 -5.10 20.22 -35.33
N ASP A 225 -4.53 21.38 -35.01
CA ASP A 225 -3.40 21.97 -35.75
C ASP A 225 -2.09 21.18 -35.62
N ASP A 226 -1.98 20.28 -34.65
CA ASP A 226 -0.81 19.41 -34.47
C ASP A 226 -0.83 18.24 -35.47
N VAL A 227 -1.99 17.88 -36.05
CA VAL A 227 -2.13 16.76 -36.99
C VAL A 227 -1.21 16.94 -38.20
N GLY A 228 -0.44 15.90 -38.52
CA GLY A 228 0.56 15.91 -39.59
C GLY A 228 1.92 16.52 -39.19
N ARG A 229 2.06 17.10 -37.99
CA ARG A 229 3.33 17.61 -37.47
C ARG A 229 4.07 16.54 -36.66
N LYS A 230 5.40 16.64 -36.58
CA LYS A 230 6.20 15.84 -35.65
C LYS A 230 6.14 16.45 -34.25
N VAL A 231 5.71 15.67 -33.26
CA VAL A 231 5.65 16.08 -31.85
C VAL A 231 6.37 15.07 -30.97
N LEU A 232 6.79 15.53 -29.78
CA LEU A 232 7.34 14.65 -28.75
C LEU A 232 6.26 13.70 -28.25
N TYR A 233 6.61 12.43 -28.10
CA TYR A 233 5.75 11.41 -27.50
C TYR A 233 6.56 10.39 -26.72
N ARG A 234 5.87 9.62 -25.86
CA ARG A 234 6.40 8.37 -25.31
C ARG A 234 5.28 7.33 -25.17
N ASP A 235 5.67 6.06 -25.32
CA ASP A 235 4.79 4.89 -25.18
C ASP A 235 5.23 4.04 -23.96
N TYR A 236 4.53 2.94 -23.70
CA TYR A 236 4.70 2.11 -22.50
C TYR A 236 6.13 1.59 -22.29
N PHE A 237 6.86 1.26 -23.37
CA PHE A 237 8.22 0.71 -23.32
C PHE A 237 9.31 1.79 -23.22
N MET A 238 8.93 3.07 -23.19
CA MET A 238 9.86 4.19 -23.23
C MET A 238 9.97 4.84 -21.85
N GLU A 239 11.19 5.06 -21.38
CA GLU A 239 11.50 5.99 -20.29
C GLU A 239 11.77 7.41 -20.82
N GLY A 240 12.43 7.50 -21.98
CA GLY A 240 12.72 8.75 -22.69
C GLY A 240 11.60 9.22 -23.62
N TRP A 241 11.94 10.17 -24.51
CA TRP A 241 11.02 10.76 -25.49
C TRP A 241 11.48 10.50 -26.93
N GLY A 242 10.53 10.37 -27.84
CA GLY A 242 10.76 10.28 -29.28
C GLY A 242 9.90 11.29 -30.05
N TYR A 243 10.03 11.33 -31.37
CA TYR A 243 9.15 12.12 -32.23
C TYR A 243 8.26 11.22 -33.09
N LYS A 244 6.95 11.48 -33.11
CA LYS A 244 6.01 10.87 -34.06
C LYS A 244 5.25 11.94 -34.83
N THR A 245 4.81 11.60 -36.03
CA THR A 245 3.84 12.41 -36.76
C THR A 245 2.46 12.20 -36.14
N VAL A 246 1.76 13.29 -35.82
CA VAL A 246 0.44 13.24 -35.18
C VAL A 246 -0.64 12.80 -36.17
N GLU A 247 -1.47 11.85 -35.74
CA GLU A 247 -2.66 11.37 -36.41
C GLU A 247 -3.92 11.86 -35.68
N LYS A 248 -5.08 11.83 -36.35
CA LYS A 248 -6.35 12.20 -35.69
C LYS A 248 -6.65 11.37 -34.44
N ALA A 249 -6.24 10.10 -34.43
CA ALA A 249 -6.41 9.21 -33.29
C ALA A 249 -5.59 9.62 -32.06
N ASP A 250 -4.56 10.45 -32.21
CA ASP A 250 -3.75 10.94 -31.08
C ASP A 250 -4.43 12.10 -30.33
N LEU A 251 -5.50 12.69 -30.89
CA LEU A 251 -6.24 13.79 -30.26
C LEU A 251 -7.17 13.34 -29.12
N LYS A 252 -7.24 12.02 -28.89
CA LYS A 252 -7.96 11.37 -27.80
C LYS A 252 -7.45 11.80 -26.42
N TYR A 253 -8.22 11.53 -25.38
CA TYR A 253 -7.83 11.87 -24.01
C TYR A 253 -6.59 11.10 -23.55
N PRO A 254 -5.68 11.70 -22.78
CA PRO A 254 -4.54 10.98 -22.22
C PRO A 254 -4.98 10.06 -21.08
N LEU A 255 -4.28 8.94 -20.90
CA LEU A 255 -4.55 8.03 -19.76
C LEU A 255 -4.21 8.65 -18.40
N VAL A 256 -3.26 9.57 -18.37
CA VAL A 256 -2.88 10.36 -17.20
C VAL A 256 -3.18 11.82 -17.50
N HIS A 257 -4.13 12.40 -16.77
CA HIS A 257 -4.57 13.78 -16.96
C HIS A 257 -4.05 14.67 -15.84
N GLY A 258 -3.37 15.77 -16.17
CA GLY A 258 -2.73 16.65 -15.17
C GLY A 258 -1.31 16.21 -14.81
N HIS A 259 -0.72 16.88 -13.81
CA HIS A 259 0.64 16.66 -13.34
C HIS A 259 0.75 16.83 -11.83
N GLY A 260 1.69 16.14 -11.19
CA GLY A 260 1.88 16.16 -9.74
C GLY A 260 0.60 15.77 -9.01
N LYS A 261 0.24 16.49 -7.95
CA LYS A 261 -0.99 16.26 -7.15
C LYS A 261 -2.29 16.38 -7.94
N GLN A 262 -2.26 17.00 -9.12
CA GLN A 262 -3.43 17.11 -10.00
C GLN A 262 -3.51 16.00 -11.04
N ALA A 263 -2.55 15.06 -11.06
CA ALA A 263 -2.59 13.92 -11.94
C ALA A 263 -3.79 13.02 -11.60
N ARG A 264 -4.52 12.57 -12.62
CA ARG A 264 -5.69 11.71 -12.49
C ARG A 264 -5.65 10.56 -13.48
N LEU A 265 -5.86 9.33 -12.99
CA LEU A 265 -6.04 8.12 -13.77
C LEU A 265 -7.32 8.26 -14.58
N LEU A 266 -7.20 8.26 -15.91
CA LEU A 266 -8.32 8.46 -16.83
C LEU A 266 -9.12 9.73 -16.51
N GLY A 267 -8.48 10.76 -15.95
CA GLY A 267 -9.17 11.98 -15.51
C GLY A 267 -10.08 11.83 -14.29
N THR A 268 -10.04 10.69 -13.59
CA THR A 268 -10.98 10.33 -12.52
C THR A 268 -10.32 10.25 -11.13
N LEU A 269 -9.38 9.31 -10.92
CA LEU A 269 -8.79 9.04 -9.59
C LEU A 269 -7.38 9.63 -9.42
N ALA A 270 -7.04 10.15 -8.24
CA ALA A 270 -5.68 10.64 -7.93
C ALA A 270 -4.66 9.51 -7.73
N VAL A 271 -5.14 8.29 -7.45
CA VAL A 271 -4.35 7.08 -7.29
C VAL A 271 -4.46 6.15 -8.48
N SER A 272 -3.50 5.25 -8.62
CA SER A 272 -3.45 4.19 -9.63
C SER A 272 -3.50 2.78 -9.03
N ARG A 273 -3.45 2.69 -7.70
CA ARG A 273 -3.68 1.47 -6.94
C ARG A 273 -4.56 1.78 -5.73
N GLY A 274 -5.36 0.81 -5.30
CA GLY A 274 -6.31 0.94 -4.20
C GLY A 274 -7.32 -0.22 -4.20
N LEU A 275 -8.08 -0.32 -3.12
CA LEU A 275 -9.17 -1.29 -2.96
C LEU A 275 -10.52 -0.62 -3.28
N GLY A 276 -11.50 -1.39 -3.73
CA GLY A 276 -12.83 -0.86 -4.06
C GLY A 276 -12.88 -0.26 -5.47
N ASP A 277 -13.76 0.74 -5.70
CA ASP A 277 -14.01 1.37 -7.00
C ASP A 277 -14.43 0.40 -8.12
N HIS A 278 -15.09 -0.72 -7.78
CA HIS A 278 -15.51 -1.72 -8.76
C HIS A 278 -16.49 -1.18 -9.78
N GLN A 279 -17.44 -0.36 -9.35
CA GLN A 279 -18.46 0.24 -10.20
C GLN A 279 -18.11 1.67 -10.64
N LEU A 280 -16.90 2.15 -10.31
CA LEU A 280 -16.50 3.51 -10.68
C LEU A 280 -16.23 3.59 -12.18
N LYS A 281 -16.91 4.53 -12.82
CA LYS A 281 -16.76 4.85 -14.23
C LYS A 281 -16.02 6.17 -14.40
N VAL A 282 -15.29 6.25 -15.50
CA VAL A 282 -14.67 7.48 -15.94
C VAL A 282 -15.74 8.52 -16.24
N ILE A 283 -15.52 9.74 -15.73
CA ILE A 283 -16.47 10.87 -15.82
C ILE A 283 -17.02 11.03 -17.25
N ASP A 284 -18.34 11.11 -17.37
CA ASP A 284 -19.09 11.26 -18.62
C ASP A 284 -18.90 10.12 -19.65
N THR A 285 -18.46 8.92 -19.22
CA THR A 285 -18.31 7.74 -20.08
C THR A 285 -18.88 6.47 -19.43
N ASN A 286 -18.86 5.36 -20.19
CA ASN A 286 -19.15 4.02 -19.66
C ASN A 286 -17.90 3.18 -19.41
N ILE A 287 -16.72 3.80 -19.43
CA ILE A 287 -15.43 3.12 -19.23
C ILE A 287 -15.22 2.90 -17.74
N GLU A 288 -15.00 1.65 -17.34
CA GLU A 288 -14.65 1.30 -15.96
C GLU A 288 -13.20 1.69 -15.65
N VAL A 289 -12.94 2.14 -14.43
CA VAL A 289 -11.57 2.49 -14.01
C VAL A 289 -10.71 1.23 -13.79
N LYS A 290 -11.31 0.12 -13.36
CA LYS A 290 -10.65 -1.18 -13.36
C LYS A 290 -10.63 -1.73 -14.80
N PRO A 291 -9.54 -2.38 -15.24
CA PRO A 291 -8.37 -2.84 -14.48
C PRO A 291 -7.21 -1.83 -14.43
N PHE A 292 -7.40 -0.57 -14.83
CA PHE A 292 -6.33 0.43 -14.79
C PHE A 292 -5.96 0.81 -13.35
N LEU A 293 -6.96 0.90 -12.47
CA LEU A 293 -6.78 0.85 -11.02
C LEU A 293 -6.49 -0.58 -10.57
N SER A 294 -5.37 -0.83 -9.89
CA SER A 294 -4.99 -2.16 -9.40
C SER A 294 -5.06 -2.26 -7.88
N CYS A 295 -5.64 -3.34 -7.35
CA CYS A 295 -5.64 -3.63 -5.91
C CYS A 295 -4.34 -4.30 -5.42
N ILE A 296 -3.45 -4.70 -6.33
CA ILE A 296 -2.25 -5.46 -5.96
C ILE A 296 -1.20 -4.53 -5.34
N PRO A 297 -0.77 -4.77 -4.10
CA PRO A 297 0.17 -3.90 -3.42
C PRO A 297 1.58 -4.10 -3.97
N LYS A 298 2.46 -3.13 -3.71
CA LYS A 298 3.90 -3.38 -3.73
C LYS A 298 4.37 -3.68 -2.30
N VAL A 299 5.03 -4.81 -2.13
CA VAL A 299 5.58 -5.22 -0.82
C VAL A 299 7.09 -4.95 -0.77
N ASN A 300 7.53 -4.24 0.26
CA ASN A 300 8.93 -4.10 0.64
C ASN A 300 9.20 -4.86 1.95
N VAL A 301 10.39 -5.45 2.06
CA VAL A 301 10.76 -6.30 3.21
C VAL A 301 12.00 -5.73 3.88
N PHE A 302 11.90 -5.53 5.20
CA PHE A 302 13.00 -5.12 6.06
C PHE A 302 13.33 -6.26 7.04
N ASP A 303 14.56 -6.77 6.97
CA ASP A 303 15.03 -7.87 7.80
C ASP A 303 15.74 -7.34 9.06
N PHE A 304 15.17 -7.63 10.24
CA PHE A 304 15.70 -7.13 11.50
C PHE A 304 17.06 -7.73 11.81
N ALA A 305 17.32 -8.98 11.36
CA ALA A 305 18.60 -9.64 11.58
C ALA A 305 19.79 -8.94 10.89
N LEU A 306 19.53 -8.05 9.93
CA LEU A 306 20.55 -7.32 9.20
C LEU A 306 20.83 -5.93 9.78
N HIS A 307 20.14 -5.53 10.85
CA HIS A 307 20.16 -4.17 11.37
C HIS A 307 20.25 -4.16 12.90
N ASP A 308 20.99 -3.19 13.43
CA ASP A 308 21.13 -2.97 14.87
C ASP A 308 20.05 -2.00 15.35
N ILE A 309 18.86 -2.55 15.66
CA ILE A 309 17.65 -1.79 16.01
C ILE A 309 17.78 -1.15 17.39
N LYS A 310 17.53 0.16 17.46
CA LYS A 310 17.60 0.96 18.69
C LYS A 310 16.23 1.25 19.29
N GLU A 311 16.20 1.58 20.59
CA GLU A 311 14.97 1.92 21.32
C GLU A 311 14.15 3.07 20.70
N ASP A 312 14.81 3.98 19.98
CA ASP A 312 14.22 5.15 19.34
C ASP A 312 13.92 4.92 17.83
N ASP A 313 14.25 3.74 17.28
CA ASP A 313 13.96 3.43 15.89
C ASP A 313 12.48 3.09 15.72
N VAL A 314 11.83 3.71 14.73
CA VAL A 314 10.38 3.60 14.53
C VAL A 314 10.02 3.43 13.05
N LEU A 315 8.92 2.75 12.77
CA LEU A 315 8.17 2.85 11.53
C LEU A 315 7.12 3.97 11.66
N ILE A 316 7.13 4.91 10.73
CA ILE A 316 6.07 5.90 10.55
C ILE A 316 5.23 5.48 9.36
N MET A 317 3.93 5.33 9.55
CA MET A 317 2.95 5.15 8.47
C MET A 317 1.96 6.30 8.56
N ALA A 318 1.59 6.90 7.44
CA ALA A 318 0.53 7.91 7.42
C ALA A 318 -0.19 7.97 6.07
N THR A 319 -1.42 8.47 6.11
CA THR A 319 -2.22 8.85 4.93
C THR A 319 -1.66 10.11 4.27
N ASP A 320 -2.14 10.43 3.07
CA ASP A 320 -1.57 11.52 2.28
C ASP A 320 -1.70 12.88 3.00
N GLY A 321 -2.71 13.06 3.84
CA GLY A 321 -2.91 14.27 4.65
C GLY A 321 -1.72 14.65 5.53
N LEU A 322 -0.82 13.73 5.89
CA LEU A 322 0.47 14.07 6.49
C LEU A 322 1.50 14.44 5.41
N TRP A 323 1.63 13.58 4.41
CA TRP A 323 2.72 13.57 3.43
C TRP A 323 2.62 14.67 2.38
N ASP A 324 1.42 15.21 2.20
CA ASP A 324 1.12 16.29 1.30
C ASP A 324 1.73 17.63 1.75
N VAL A 325 1.99 17.76 3.05
CA VAL A 325 2.50 19.00 3.66
C VAL A 325 3.81 18.80 4.41
N LEU A 326 4.27 17.56 4.63
CA LEU A 326 5.54 17.25 5.28
C LEU A 326 6.35 16.23 4.47
N CYS A 327 7.63 16.54 4.25
CA CYS A 327 8.55 15.60 3.62
C CYS A 327 9.19 14.63 4.62
N ASN A 328 9.75 13.52 4.11
CA ASN A 328 10.42 12.49 4.92
C ASN A 328 11.50 13.06 5.86
N LYS A 329 12.23 14.09 5.44
CA LYS A 329 13.30 14.70 6.23
C LYS A 329 12.74 15.48 7.43
N GLU A 330 11.65 16.21 7.24
CA GLU A 330 10.98 16.97 8.31
C GLU A 330 10.38 16.04 9.34
N VAL A 331 9.67 15.00 8.90
CA VAL A 331 9.11 13.98 9.78
C VAL A 331 10.23 13.28 10.57
N ALA A 332 11.30 12.83 9.91
CA ALA A 332 12.41 12.17 10.60
C ALA A 332 13.12 13.08 11.61
N HIS A 333 13.26 14.37 11.31
CA HIS A 333 13.81 15.33 12.27
C HIS A 333 12.92 15.46 13.50
N MET A 334 11.60 15.61 13.31
CA MET A 334 10.63 15.69 14.40
C MET A 334 10.65 14.44 15.28
N VAL A 335 10.64 13.26 14.67
CA VAL A 335 10.69 11.97 15.38
C VAL A 335 11.93 11.88 16.27
N ARG A 336 13.12 12.17 15.72
CA ARG A 336 14.38 12.07 16.47
C ARG A 336 14.44 13.07 17.62
N SER A 337 14.08 14.33 17.38
CA SER A 337 14.07 15.37 18.41
C SER A 337 13.08 15.03 19.52
N PHE A 338 11.85 14.65 19.17
CA PHE A 338 10.80 14.31 20.12
C PHE A 338 11.18 13.11 21.00
N LEU A 339 11.64 12.02 20.40
CA LEU A 339 11.97 10.80 21.15
C LEU A 339 13.20 10.99 22.06
N ALA A 340 14.16 11.83 21.64
CA ALA A 340 15.31 12.17 22.47
C ALA A 340 14.94 12.98 23.72
N GLU A 341 13.96 13.88 23.60
CA GLU A 341 13.47 14.71 24.72
C GLU A 341 12.52 13.94 25.66
N ASN A 342 11.83 12.91 25.16
CA ASN A 342 10.76 12.21 25.87
C ASN A 342 11.10 10.74 26.19
N LYS A 343 12.38 10.42 26.45
CA LYS A 343 12.84 9.03 26.68
C LYS A 343 12.15 8.29 27.82
N THR A 344 11.78 9.00 28.87
CA THR A 344 11.18 8.40 30.08
C THR A 344 9.66 8.32 30.01
N ASP A 345 9.02 8.94 29.01
CA ASP A 345 7.57 8.95 28.87
C ASP A 345 7.09 7.61 28.24
N PRO A 346 6.31 6.79 28.97
CA PRO A 346 5.77 5.55 28.43
C PRO A 346 4.77 5.76 27.28
N HIS A 347 4.25 6.97 27.07
CA HIS A 347 3.31 7.31 26.00
C HIS A 347 3.96 8.05 24.83
N ARG A 348 5.29 8.21 24.82
CA ARG A 348 6.02 9.03 23.85
C ARG A 348 5.70 8.75 22.38
N PHE A 349 5.46 7.50 21.99
CA PHE A 349 5.13 7.16 20.59
C PHE A 349 3.72 7.63 20.21
N SER A 350 2.76 7.48 21.12
CA SER A 350 1.39 7.97 20.94
C SER A 350 1.33 9.51 20.97
N GLU A 351 2.18 10.17 21.77
CA GLU A 351 2.30 11.63 21.78
C GLU A 351 3.03 12.15 20.53
N LEU A 352 4.03 11.43 20.04
CA LEU A 352 4.69 11.74 18.76
C LEU A 352 3.71 11.65 17.58
N ALA A 353 2.85 10.62 17.55
CA ALA A 353 1.80 10.53 16.53
C ALA A 353 0.89 11.77 16.55
N LYS A 354 0.46 12.22 17.75
CA LYS A 354 -0.29 13.49 17.88
C LYS A 354 0.48 14.70 17.43
N CYS A 355 1.78 14.76 17.74
CA CYS A 355 2.64 15.86 17.34
C CYS A 355 2.70 15.98 15.80
N LEU A 356 2.88 14.84 15.11
CA LEU A 356 2.88 14.77 13.64
C LEU A 356 1.54 15.21 13.05
N VAL A 357 0.42 14.70 13.56
CA VAL A 357 -0.93 15.11 13.15
C VAL A 357 -1.12 16.62 13.35
N CYS A 358 -0.81 17.14 14.53
CA CYS A 358 -0.95 18.56 14.84
C CYS A 358 -0.06 19.43 13.95
N ARG A 359 1.14 18.94 13.59
CA ARG A 359 2.04 19.64 12.69
C ARG A 359 1.46 19.75 11.28
N ALA A 360 0.89 18.68 10.73
CA ALA A 360 0.28 18.72 9.39
C ALA A 360 -1.05 19.48 9.38
N ARG A 361 -1.85 19.36 10.44
CA ARG A 361 -3.08 20.14 10.63
C ARG A 361 -2.79 21.65 10.68
N GLY A 362 -1.65 22.07 11.22
CA GLY A 362 -1.32 23.49 11.34
C GLY A 362 -2.32 24.28 12.20
N LYS A 363 -2.39 25.59 11.98
CA LYS A 363 -3.26 26.52 12.73
C LYS A 363 -4.01 27.44 11.77
N GLU A 364 -5.22 27.83 12.15
CA GLU A 364 -5.98 28.84 11.41
C GLU A 364 -5.30 30.21 11.56
N ARG A 365 -5.01 30.86 10.44
CA ARG A 365 -4.46 32.21 10.38
C ARG A 365 -5.27 33.01 9.36
N GLY A 366 -6.26 33.77 9.84
CA GLY A 366 -7.19 34.51 8.98
C GLY A 366 -8.26 33.58 8.38
N HIS A 367 -8.24 33.38 7.06
CA HIS A 367 -9.16 32.48 6.34
C HIS A 367 -8.46 31.24 5.77
N GLN A 368 -7.19 31.02 6.12
CA GLN A 368 -6.39 29.91 5.63
C GLN A 368 -5.79 29.13 6.80
N TRP A 369 -5.65 27.82 6.62
CA TRP A 369 -4.94 26.96 7.55
C TRP A 369 -3.47 26.89 7.13
N MET A 370 -2.59 27.30 8.03
CA MET A 370 -1.17 27.49 7.72
C MET A 370 -0.30 26.70 8.69
N LEU A 371 0.80 26.18 8.17
CA LEU A 371 1.91 25.65 8.94
C LEU A 371 2.67 26.80 9.62
N ASP A 372 3.49 26.47 10.62
CA ASP A 372 4.26 27.50 11.35
C ASP A 372 5.29 28.21 10.45
N ASP A 373 5.74 27.56 9.38
CA ASP A 373 6.62 28.10 8.33
C ASP A 373 5.88 28.87 7.21
N SER A 374 4.56 29.08 7.37
CA SER A 374 3.70 29.81 6.42
C SER A 374 3.47 29.13 5.06
N HIS A 375 3.64 27.81 4.96
CA HIS A 375 3.03 26.99 3.90
C HIS A 375 1.58 26.61 4.25
N GLU A 376 0.80 26.19 3.25
CA GLU A 376 -0.56 25.69 3.46
C GLU A 376 -0.52 24.40 4.29
N ALA A 377 -1.42 24.32 5.28
CA ALA A 377 -1.61 23.12 6.08
C ALA A 377 -2.48 22.10 5.34
N SER A 378 -2.50 20.87 5.84
CA SER A 378 -3.35 19.83 5.25
C SER A 378 -4.83 20.18 5.42
N TYR A 379 -5.61 19.91 4.38
CA TYR A 379 -7.07 20.02 4.37
C TYR A 379 -7.75 18.64 4.39
N ASP A 380 -6.95 17.57 4.38
CA ASP A 380 -7.41 16.20 4.34
C ASP A 380 -7.54 15.58 5.73
N ASP A 381 -8.06 14.35 5.78
CA ASP A 381 -7.95 13.49 6.94
C ASP A 381 -6.47 13.15 7.22
N ILE A 382 -6.09 13.00 8.50
CA ILE A 382 -4.69 12.79 8.87
C ILE A 382 -4.58 11.64 9.85
N SER A 383 -4.19 10.48 9.34
CA SER A 383 -3.93 9.29 10.17
C SER A 383 -2.46 8.98 10.23
N VAL A 384 -1.95 8.70 11.44
CA VAL A 384 -0.53 8.41 11.66
C VAL A 384 -0.36 7.24 12.63
N PHE A 385 0.43 6.25 12.24
CA PHE A 385 1.06 5.29 13.14
C PHE A 385 2.51 5.64 13.39
N VAL A 386 2.90 5.51 14.67
CA VAL A 386 4.29 5.50 15.11
C VAL A 386 4.52 4.16 15.82
N ILE A 387 5.22 3.24 15.16
CA ILE A 387 5.42 1.88 15.63
C ILE A 387 6.89 1.73 16.06
N PRO A 388 7.19 1.50 17.35
CA PRO A 388 8.55 1.23 17.80
C PRO A 388 9.06 -0.08 17.21
N LEU A 389 10.28 -0.10 16.70
CA LEU A 389 10.89 -1.32 16.16
C LEU A 389 11.56 -2.17 17.24
N HIS A 390 12.03 -1.56 18.32
CA HIS A 390 12.63 -2.31 19.42
C HIS A 390 11.54 -2.90 20.32
N ASN A 391 11.50 -4.23 20.41
CA ASN A 391 10.57 -4.96 21.27
C ASN A 391 11.30 -5.47 22.52
N ARG A 392 10.94 -4.94 23.70
CA ARG A 392 11.59 -5.29 24.97
C ARG A 392 11.28 -6.70 25.48
N ASP A 393 10.32 -7.40 24.89
CA ASP A 393 9.95 -8.76 25.30
C ASP A 393 10.78 -9.85 24.59
N GLU A 394 11.64 -9.47 23.62
CA GLU A 394 12.58 -10.38 22.94
C GLU A 394 14.02 -10.33 23.52
N ASP A 395 14.28 -9.41 24.46
CA ASP A 395 15.53 -9.30 25.26
C ASP A 395 15.42 -10.10 26.57
#